data_AF-A0A4P2VQX5-F1
#
_entry.id   AF-A0A4P2VQX5-F1
#
_cell.length_a   1.000
_cell.length_b   1.000
_cell.length_c   1.000
_cell.angle_alpha   90.00
_cell.angle_beta   90.00
_cell.angle_gamma   90.00
#
_symmetry.space_group_name_H-M   'P 1'
#
loop_
_entity.id
_entity.type
_entity.pdbx_description
1 polymer ?
#
loop_
_entity_poly.entity_id
_entity_poly.type
_entity_poly.pdbx_seq_one_letter_code
_entity_poly.pdbx_strand_id
1 'polypeptide(L)'
;MKLLKIFIIYILFANMICSAEIFHDGSQLKLVYPNPLKKNILNKQSELKNKHFKKKSISLKKSALKNVNSNANKKKLKSVFSNSYSYKHSYLFNADVMHPISGDVVSKFGWNAFGEGGFNTGILIKPLKKEVFSPAAGKIIFIGEVDGYTGKTIAIKSDNFFAVISGKISGNFTEGMQLNKGQKIGELSSDNLNFEVRDFRGNPYDPIAVVSKKKRIVRNVNIFQAFEKLLLKHGFHPKFIPIMFCIANWESSLNPSATNYNRNKTLDIGLFQINSIWQKKCRASINQLYDIDANTRCALTVLKVQGLSAWVTYNKYASMCNG
;
A
#
# COMPACT_ATOMS: atom_id res chain seq x y z
N MET A 1 -29.76 4.48 -33.00
CA MET A 1 -30.24 3.94 -31.70
C MET A 1 -29.18 3.08 -30.98
N LYS A 2 -27.94 3.60 -30.87
CA LYS A 2 -26.82 3.06 -30.08
C LYS A 2 -25.88 4.24 -29.82
N LEU A 3 -26.26 5.12 -28.89
CA LEU A 3 -25.42 6.22 -28.35
C LEU A 3 -26.02 6.87 -27.09
N LEU A 4 -27.03 6.25 -26.46
CA LEU A 4 -27.74 6.80 -25.29
C LEU A 4 -27.66 5.84 -24.09
N LYS A 5 -26.45 5.34 -23.74
CA LYS A 5 -26.22 4.46 -22.58
C LYS A 5 -24.99 4.81 -21.72
N ILE A 6 -24.38 5.97 -21.91
CA ILE A 6 -23.21 6.41 -21.11
C ILE A 6 -23.57 7.57 -20.15
N PHE A 7 -24.84 7.97 -20.05
CA PHE A 7 -25.24 9.19 -19.32
C PHE A 7 -26.12 8.98 -18.06
N ILE A 8 -26.22 7.77 -17.50
CA ILE A 8 -27.02 7.49 -16.28
C ILE A 8 -26.15 6.90 -15.16
N ILE A 9 -25.04 7.56 -14.81
CA ILE A 9 -24.30 7.32 -13.53
C ILE A 9 -24.07 8.63 -12.75
N TYR A 10 -24.55 9.77 -13.27
CA TYR A 10 -24.55 11.05 -12.57
C TYR A 10 -25.97 11.60 -12.58
N ILE A 11 -26.70 11.47 -11.47
CA ILE A 11 -27.73 12.36 -10.91
C ILE A 11 -28.35 11.58 -9.73
N LEU A 12 -27.81 11.81 -8.53
CA LEU A 12 -28.58 11.88 -7.28
C LEU A 12 -27.82 12.60 -6.14
N PHE A 13 -26.90 13.51 -6.46
CA PHE A 13 -26.51 14.62 -5.59
C PHE A 13 -26.18 15.83 -6.46
N ALA A 14 -27.23 16.48 -6.95
CA ALA A 14 -27.18 17.79 -7.57
C ALA A 14 -27.65 18.86 -6.59
N ASN A 15 -26.98 20.01 -6.62
CA ASN A 15 -27.39 21.41 -6.36
C ASN A 15 -26.15 22.14 -5.84
N MET A 16 -25.64 23.25 -6.38
CA MET A 16 -26.18 24.23 -7.33
C MET A 16 -25.02 25.10 -7.86
N ILE A 17 -25.11 25.52 -9.13
CA ILE A 17 -24.59 26.77 -9.76
C ILE A 17 -23.07 26.97 -9.93
N CYS A 18 -22.55 26.94 -11.17
CA CYS A 18 -22.51 28.09 -12.08
C CYS A 18 -21.74 27.75 -13.38
N SER A 19 -22.22 28.37 -14.46
CA SER A 19 -21.80 28.33 -15.86
C SER A 19 -20.30 28.52 -16.14
N ALA A 20 -19.78 27.81 -17.15
CA ALA A 20 -19.26 28.42 -18.38
C ALA A 20 -18.61 27.38 -19.32
N GLU A 21 -19.16 27.34 -20.53
CA GLU A 21 -18.54 27.26 -21.86
C GLU A 21 -17.68 26.06 -22.32
N ILE A 22 -18.03 25.68 -23.55
CA ILE A 22 -17.56 24.58 -24.37
C ILE A 22 -16.34 25.03 -25.17
N PHE A 23 -15.31 24.17 -25.29
CA PHE A 23 -14.48 24.13 -26.49
C PHE A 23 -14.10 22.69 -26.83
N HIS A 24 -14.55 22.24 -28.00
CA HIS A 24 -14.13 21.02 -28.67
C HIS A 24 -12.79 21.28 -29.37
N ASP A 25 -11.80 20.40 -29.20
CA ASP A 25 -10.90 20.06 -30.30
C ASP A 25 -10.39 18.62 -30.14
N GLY A 26 -10.51 17.86 -31.24
CA GLY A 26 -10.11 16.47 -31.35
C GLY A 26 -8.68 16.37 -31.84
N SER A 27 -7.82 15.71 -31.07
CA SER A 27 -6.59 15.13 -31.60
C SER A 27 -6.31 13.80 -30.93
N GLN A 28 -6.15 12.76 -31.76
CA GLN A 28 -5.82 11.41 -31.32
C GLN A 28 -4.39 11.38 -30.76
N LEU A 29 -4.25 10.99 -29.48
CA LEU A 29 -2.95 10.72 -28.87
C LEU A 29 -2.43 9.34 -29.30
N LYS A 30 -1.44 9.33 -30.21
CA LYS A 30 -0.60 8.16 -30.50
C LYS A 30 0.28 7.83 -29.29
N LEU A 31 0.17 6.61 -28.78
CA LEU A 31 1.12 6.04 -27.81
C LEU A 31 2.46 5.75 -28.52
N VAL A 32 3.49 6.51 -28.16
CA VAL A 32 4.88 6.29 -28.61
C VAL A 32 5.62 5.51 -27.52
N TYR A 33 6.01 4.26 -27.81
CA TYR A 33 6.88 3.47 -26.93
C TYR A 33 8.36 3.83 -27.15
N PRO A 34 9.17 4.00 -26.09
CA PRO A 34 10.58 4.39 -26.24
C PRO A 34 11.48 3.25 -26.75
N ASN A 35 12.29 3.60 -27.75
CA ASN A 35 13.26 2.76 -28.46
C ASN A 35 14.35 2.15 -27.52
N PRO A 36 14.64 0.84 -27.63
CA PRO A 36 15.56 0.10 -26.75
C PRO A 36 17.02 0.59 -26.74
N LEU A 37 17.47 1.36 -27.74
CA LEU A 37 18.84 1.89 -27.80
C LEU A 37 19.11 3.02 -26.78
N LYS A 38 18.09 3.75 -26.29
CA LYS A 38 18.25 4.80 -25.26
C LYS A 38 18.47 4.24 -23.84
N LYS A 39 18.11 2.97 -23.59
CA LYS A 39 18.19 2.32 -22.27
C LYS A 39 19.64 2.02 -21.85
N ASN A 40 20.52 1.70 -22.81
CA ASN A 40 21.90 1.33 -22.52
C ASN A 40 22.80 2.53 -22.15
N ILE A 41 22.52 3.72 -22.71
CA ILE A 41 23.25 4.95 -22.37
C ILE A 41 22.89 5.43 -20.95
N LEU A 42 21.62 5.29 -20.55
CA LEU A 42 21.14 5.68 -19.22
C LEU A 42 21.74 4.81 -18.09
N ASN A 43 21.95 3.52 -18.36
CA ASN A 43 22.56 2.58 -17.41
C ASN A 43 24.07 2.86 -17.21
N LYS A 44 24.80 3.22 -18.26
CA LYS A 44 26.24 3.52 -18.14
C LYS A 44 26.50 4.83 -17.36
N GLN A 45 25.57 5.80 -17.45
CA GLN A 45 25.64 7.05 -16.69
C GLN A 45 25.27 6.88 -15.20
N SER A 46 24.39 5.94 -14.86
CA SER A 46 24.04 5.66 -13.45
C SER A 46 25.16 4.93 -12.71
N GLU A 47 25.91 4.04 -13.38
CA GLU A 47 27.07 3.34 -12.83
C GLU A 47 28.23 4.29 -12.50
N LEU A 48 28.53 5.26 -13.37
CA LEU A 48 29.57 6.26 -13.13
C LEU A 48 29.23 7.20 -11.96
N LYS A 49 27.95 7.60 -11.83
CA LYS A 49 27.46 8.40 -10.69
C LYS A 49 27.55 7.63 -9.37
N ASN A 50 27.24 6.33 -9.38
CA ASN A 50 27.35 5.46 -8.19
C ASN A 50 28.80 5.28 -7.72
N LYS A 51 29.76 5.16 -8.65
CA LYS A 51 31.20 5.03 -8.31
C LYS A 51 31.75 6.32 -7.67
N HIS A 52 31.28 7.48 -8.12
CA HIS A 52 31.68 8.78 -7.56
C HIS A 52 31.05 9.05 -6.18
N PHE A 53 29.78 8.67 -5.97
CA PHE A 53 29.11 8.73 -4.66
C PHE A 53 29.77 7.82 -3.62
N LYS A 54 30.24 6.63 -4.02
CA LYS A 54 30.92 5.67 -3.14
C LYS A 54 32.27 6.18 -2.64
N LYS A 55 33.03 6.91 -3.48
CA LYS A 55 34.29 7.58 -3.05
C LYS A 55 34.03 8.75 -2.09
N LYS A 56 32.97 9.54 -2.31
CA LYS A 56 32.63 10.70 -1.46
C LYS A 56 32.12 10.29 -0.07
N SER A 57 31.36 9.19 0.03
CA SER A 57 30.86 8.67 1.32
C SER A 57 31.95 8.05 2.21
N ILE A 58 33.00 7.48 1.62
CA ILE A 58 34.17 6.94 2.35
C ILE A 58 35.04 8.08 2.92
N SER A 59 35.18 9.18 2.18
CA SER A 59 35.87 10.40 2.64
C SER A 59 35.17 11.05 3.84
N LEU A 60 33.84 11.19 3.78
CA LEU A 60 33.01 11.75 4.86
C LEU A 60 32.96 10.85 6.12
N LYS A 61 33.07 9.51 5.95
CA LYS A 61 33.20 8.59 7.09
C LYS A 61 34.55 8.72 7.81
N LYS A 62 35.65 8.96 7.09
CA LYS A 62 36.99 9.14 7.70
C LYS A 62 37.12 10.47 8.46
N SER A 63 36.45 11.53 8.04
CA SER A 63 36.44 12.81 8.77
C SER A 63 35.54 12.77 10.00
N ALA A 64 34.40 12.06 9.95
CA ALA A 64 33.50 11.90 11.10
C ALA A 64 34.09 11.03 12.23
N LEU A 65 34.98 10.08 11.93
CA LEU A 65 35.60 9.20 12.93
C LEU A 65 36.76 9.85 13.71
N LYS A 66 37.34 10.97 13.26
CA LYS A 66 38.45 11.64 13.97
C LYS A 66 38.02 12.51 15.15
N ASN A 67 36.72 12.82 15.31
CA ASN A 67 36.23 13.81 16.29
C ASN A 67 35.37 13.24 17.44
N VAL A 68 35.42 11.94 17.73
CA VAL A 68 34.62 11.36 18.85
C VAL A 68 35.48 10.48 19.74
N ASN A 69 36.27 11.12 20.61
CA ASN A 69 36.90 10.50 21.77
C ASN A 69 36.22 11.01 23.06
N SER A 70 35.12 10.36 23.45
CA SER A 70 34.71 10.27 24.85
C SER A 70 33.70 9.12 25.04
N ASN A 71 34.09 8.13 25.83
CA ASN A 71 33.32 6.90 26.07
C ASN A 71 32.00 7.11 26.84
N ALA A 72 31.74 8.32 27.34
CA ALA A 72 30.50 8.65 28.07
C ALA A 72 29.26 8.74 27.16
N ASN A 73 29.41 9.16 25.90
CA ASN A 73 28.27 9.30 24.96
C ASN A 73 27.87 7.99 24.26
N LYS A 74 28.73 6.97 24.24
CA LYS A 74 28.41 5.65 23.67
C LYS A 74 27.40 4.86 24.52
N LYS A 75 27.43 5.02 25.86
CA LYS A 75 26.45 4.38 26.75
C LYS A 75 25.07 5.03 26.65
N LYS A 76 25.00 6.36 26.52
CA LYS A 76 23.75 7.11 26.40
C LYS A 76 23.08 6.95 25.02
N LEU A 77 23.84 6.75 23.94
CA LEU A 77 23.25 6.36 22.65
C LEU A 77 22.77 4.89 22.67
N LYS A 78 23.54 3.95 23.22
CA LYS A 78 23.15 2.53 23.24
C LYS A 78 21.88 2.25 24.06
N SER A 79 21.62 3.00 25.14
CA SER A 79 20.38 2.85 25.93
C SER A 79 19.14 3.44 25.28
N VAL A 80 19.30 4.31 24.26
CA VAL A 80 18.18 4.86 23.47
C VAL A 80 17.78 3.91 22.33
N PHE A 81 18.66 2.99 21.91
CA PHE A 81 18.40 2.05 20.81
C PHE A 81 18.06 0.61 21.25
N SER A 82 17.96 0.32 22.56
CA SER A 82 17.67 -1.03 23.08
C SER A 82 16.19 -1.31 23.36
N ASN A 83 15.31 -0.33 23.20
CA ASN A 83 13.88 -0.59 23.32
C ASN A 83 13.35 -1.09 21.98
N SER A 84 13.24 -2.42 21.85
CA SER A 84 12.49 -3.05 20.78
C SER A 84 11.06 -2.53 20.81
N TYR A 85 10.72 -1.61 19.90
CA TYR A 85 9.36 -1.11 19.74
C TYR A 85 8.43 -2.27 19.37
N SER A 86 7.70 -2.77 20.37
CA SER A 86 6.57 -3.68 20.20
C SER A 86 5.39 -2.84 19.74
N TYR A 87 5.21 -2.71 18.42
CA TYR A 87 4.05 -2.00 17.88
C TYR A 87 2.80 -2.88 17.97
N LYS A 88 1.85 -2.46 18.79
CA LYS A 88 0.49 -2.98 18.82
C LYS A 88 -0.31 -2.25 17.75
N HIS A 89 -0.80 -3.00 16.76
CA HIS A 89 -1.89 -2.52 15.90
C HIS A 89 -3.12 -2.37 16.81
N SER A 90 -3.35 -1.17 17.33
CA SER A 90 -4.51 -0.86 18.17
C SER A 90 -5.42 0.12 17.44
N TYR A 91 -6.04 -0.34 16.36
CA TYR A 91 -7.47 -0.10 16.20
C TYR A 91 -8.15 -1.44 16.05
N LEU A 92 -9.29 -1.55 16.73
CA LEU A 92 -10.18 -2.69 16.78
C LEU A 92 -10.80 -2.96 15.40
N PHE A 93 -9.99 -3.35 14.41
CA PHE A 93 -10.51 -3.92 13.18
C PHE A 93 -11.02 -5.32 13.52
N ASN A 94 -12.28 -5.36 13.96
CA ASN A 94 -13.01 -6.57 14.25
C ASN A 94 -13.88 -6.89 13.04
N ALA A 95 -13.35 -7.71 12.13
CA ALA A 95 -14.11 -8.26 11.02
C ALA A 95 -14.50 -9.71 11.37
N ASP A 96 -15.78 -10.02 11.22
CA ASP A 96 -16.28 -11.37 11.44
C ASP A 96 -16.13 -12.20 10.16
N VAL A 97 -14.94 -12.79 10.01
CA VAL A 97 -14.52 -13.54 8.82
C VAL A 97 -14.05 -14.95 9.15
N MET A 98 -14.19 -15.86 8.20
CA MET A 98 -13.59 -17.20 8.21
C MET A 98 -12.72 -17.43 6.97
N HIS A 99 -11.89 -18.47 7.00
CA HIS A 99 -11.21 -18.92 5.79
C HIS A 99 -12.24 -19.40 4.76
N PRO A 100 -12.19 -18.90 3.50
CA PRO A 100 -13.16 -19.27 2.46
C PRO A 100 -12.92 -20.68 1.91
N ILE A 101 -11.74 -21.27 2.14
CA ILE A 101 -11.40 -22.62 1.68
C ILE A 101 -10.43 -23.26 2.67
N SER A 102 -10.51 -24.58 2.83
CA SER A 102 -9.53 -25.35 3.61
C SER A 102 -8.28 -25.59 2.78
N GLY A 103 -7.10 -25.30 3.33
CA GLY A 103 -5.86 -25.37 2.58
C GLY A 103 -4.65 -24.78 3.31
N ASP A 104 -3.49 -24.92 2.67
CA ASP A 104 -2.23 -24.35 3.13
C ASP A 104 -2.03 -22.93 2.59
N VAL A 105 -1.57 -22.00 3.44
CA VAL A 105 -1.20 -20.66 3.00
C VAL A 105 0.17 -20.69 2.33
N VAL A 106 0.19 -20.51 1.01
CA VAL A 106 1.41 -20.54 0.18
C VAL A 106 1.97 -19.14 -0.11
N SER A 107 1.18 -18.08 0.04
CA SER A 107 1.65 -16.70 0.04
C SER A 107 1.00 -15.91 1.17
N LYS A 108 1.81 -15.14 1.90
CA LYS A 108 1.37 -14.39 3.08
C LYS A 108 1.07 -12.94 2.74
N PHE A 109 0.19 -12.34 3.53
CA PHE A 109 -0.08 -10.91 3.51
C PHE A 109 1.18 -10.09 3.78
N GLY A 110 1.30 -8.98 3.08
CA GLY A 110 2.36 -8.01 3.21
C GLY A 110 3.54 -8.29 2.29
N TRP A 111 4.72 -7.89 2.74
CA TRP A 111 5.95 -7.97 1.98
C TRP A 111 6.64 -9.33 2.11
N ASN A 112 7.12 -9.86 0.99
CA ASN A 112 8.13 -10.93 1.00
C ASN A 112 9.48 -10.38 1.48
N ALA A 113 9.87 -9.19 1.00
CA ALA A 113 10.99 -8.39 1.46
C ALA A 113 10.62 -6.90 1.38
N PHE A 114 10.81 -6.13 2.45
CA PHE A 114 10.37 -4.73 2.46
C PHE A 114 11.17 -3.88 1.46
N GLY A 115 10.49 -3.23 0.53
CA GLY A 115 11.10 -2.43 -0.53
C GLY A 115 11.60 -3.22 -1.73
N GLU A 116 11.43 -4.55 -1.74
CA GLU A 116 11.78 -5.43 -2.86
C GLU A 116 10.60 -6.35 -3.19
N GLY A 117 10.12 -6.29 -4.44
CA GLY A 117 8.95 -7.06 -4.89
C GLY A 117 7.60 -6.36 -4.66
N GLY A 118 6.51 -7.09 -4.88
CA GLY A 118 5.14 -6.61 -4.68
C GLY A 118 4.66 -6.77 -3.24
N PHE A 119 3.71 -5.92 -2.83
CA PHE A 119 2.96 -6.09 -1.57
C PHE A 119 1.76 -7.00 -1.81
N ASN A 120 1.67 -8.10 -1.05
CA ASN A 120 0.51 -8.97 -1.12
C ASN A 120 -0.61 -8.41 -0.23
N THR A 121 -1.74 -8.04 -0.83
CA THR A 121 -2.90 -7.46 -0.12
C THR A 121 -3.78 -8.50 0.58
N GLY A 122 -3.44 -9.79 0.45
CA GLY A 122 -4.15 -10.89 1.09
C GLY A 122 -3.25 -12.10 1.26
N ILE A 123 -3.87 -13.28 1.33
CA ILE A 123 -3.19 -14.57 1.34
C ILE A 123 -3.57 -15.40 0.13
N LEU A 124 -2.63 -16.22 -0.32
CA LEU A 124 -2.87 -17.24 -1.34
C LEU A 124 -2.97 -18.60 -0.65
N ILE A 125 -4.10 -19.29 -0.85
CA ILE A 125 -4.41 -20.57 -0.20
C ILE A 125 -4.40 -21.67 -1.25
N LYS A 126 -3.55 -22.67 -1.06
CA LYS A 126 -3.55 -23.91 -1.83
C LYS A 126 -4.57 -24.88 -1.21
N PRO A 127 -5.63 -25.27 -1.91
CA PRO A 127 -6.75 -26.00 -1.34
C PRO A 127 -6.37 -27.45 -0.98
N LEU A 128 -6.80 -27.91 0.19
CA LEU A 128 -6.91 -29.33 0.53
C LEU A 128 -8.22 -29.93 0.01
N LYS A 129 -9.29 -29.13 0.04
CA LYS A 129 -10.60 -29.44 -0.54
C LYS A 129 -10.98 -28.33 -1.50
N LYS A 130 -11.73 -28.64 -2.55
CA LYS A 130 -12.10 -27.67 -3.59
C LYS A 130 -13.31 -26.80 -3.23
N GLU A 131 -14.08 -27.15 -2.22
CA GLU A 131 -15.27 -26.38 -1.82
C GLU A 131 -14.89 -25.00 -1.28
N VAL A 132 -15.51 -23.97 -1.85
CA VAL A 132 -15.35 -22.57 -1.44
C VAL A 132 -16.62 -22.14 -0.71
N PHE A 133 -16.44 -21.45 0.41
CA PHE A 133 -17.48 -20.89 1.25
C PHE A 133 -17.35 -19.38 1.33
N SER A 134 -18.48 -18.69 1.53
CA SER A 134 -18.49 -17.25 1.76
C SER A 134 -17.76 -16.95 3.08
N PRO A 135 -16.66 -16.17 3.05
CA PRO A 135 -15.88 -15.86 4.24
C PRO A 135 -16.62 -14.95 5.23
N ALA A 136 -17.66 -14.24 4.80
CA ALA A 136 -18.43 -13.29 5.59
C ALA A 136 -19.91 -13.29 5.19
N ALA A 137 -20.76 -12.77 6.08
CA ALA A 137 -22.12 -12.40 5.71
C ALA A 137 -22.11 -11.00 5.08
N GLY A 138 -22.83 -10.80 3.98
CA GLY A 138 -22.81 -9.51 3.30
C GLY A 138 -23.36 -9.55 1.88
N LYS A 139 -23.31 -8.40 1.22
CA LYS A 139 -23.80 -8.21 -0.14
C LYS A 139 -22.63 -8.28 -1.13
N ILE A 140 -22.78 -9.01 -2.23
CA ILE A 140 -21.81 -8.95 -3.33
C ILE A 140 -21.94 -7.57 -3.98
N ILE A 141 -20.86 -6.80 -3.94
CA ILE A 141 -20.80 -5.45 -4.53
C ILE A 141 -19.93 -5.38 -5.78
N PHE A 142 -19.20 -6.45 -6.08
CA PHE A 142 -18.39 -6.57 -7.27
C PHE A 142 -18.21 -8.05 -7.63
N ILE A 143 -18.37 -8.38 -8.91
CA ILE A 143 -17.88 -9.64 -9.48
C ILE A 143 -17.28 -9.41 -10.86
N GLY A 144 -16.01 -9.74 -11.03
CA GLY A 144 -15.32 -9.52 -12.31
C GLY A 144 -13.86 -9.97 -12.30
N GLU A 145 -13.23 -9.97 -13.47
CA GLU A 145 -11.79 -10.19 -13.57
C GLU A 145 -11.04 -8.92 -13.14
N VAL A 146 -9.94 -9.11 -12.40
CA VAL A 146 -9.10 -8.03 -11.89
C VAL A 146 -7.65 -8.39 -12.19
N ASP A 147 -6.92 -7.46 -12.80
CA ASP A 147 -5.51 -7.65 -13.14
C ASP A 147 -4.70 -8.10 -11.91
N GLY A 148 -3.87 -9.12 -12.09
CA GLY A 148 -3.07 -9.71 -11.02
C GLY A 148 -3.76 -10.81 -10.21
N TYR A 149 -5.06 -11.05 -10.42
CA TYR A 149 -5.78 -12.17 -9.82
C TYR A 149 -6.13 -13.25 -10.84
N THR A 150 -6.25 -14.49 -10.37
CA THR A 150 -6.69 -15.62 -11.20
C THR A 150 -8.21 -15.76 -11.12
N GLY A 151 -8.88 -15.78 -12.28
CA GLY A 151 -10.32 -15.96 -12.37
C GLY A 151 -11.12 -14.73 -11.91
N LYS A 152 -12.36 -14.96 -11.48
CA LYS A 152 -13.24 -13.87 -11.02
C LYS A 152 -12.91 -13.52 -9.57
N THR A 153 -12.87 -12.21 -9.31
CA THR A 153 -12.82 -11.62 -7.98
C THR A 153 -14.24 -11.30 -7.53
N ILE A 154 -14.60 -11.71 -6.32
CA ILE A 154 -15.88 -11.44 -5.66
C ILE A 154 -15.59 -10.59 -4.43
N ALA A 155 -16.15 -9.37 -4.37
CA ALA A 155 -16.07 -8.52 -3.19
C ALA A 155 -17.41 -8.53 -2.44
N ILE A 156 -17.36 -8.96 -1.19
CA ILE A 156 -18.50 -9.07 -0.28
C ILE A 156 -18.41 -7.91 0.70
N LYS A 157 -19.38 -7.01 0.66
CA LYS A 157 -19.52 -5.90 1.60
C LYS A 157 -20.30 -6.36 2.82
N SER A 158 -19.65 -6.33 3.97
CA SER A 158 -20.26 -6.45 5.29
C SER A 158 -20.42 -5.05 5.92
N ASP A 159 -20.86 -4.98 7.18
CA ASP A 159 -21.22 -3.70 7.82
C ASP A 159 -20.07 -2.68 7.85
N ASN A 160 -18.87 -3.10 8.24
CA ASN A 160 -17.70 -2.22 8.42
C ASN A 160 -16.44 -2.72 7.70
N PHE A 161 -16.56 -3.73 6.84
CA PHE A 161 -15.43 -4.34 6.13
C PHE A 161 -15.86 -4.96 4.80
N PHE A 162 -14.86 -5.30 3.98
CA PHE A 162 -15.01 -6.12 2.78
C PHE A 162 -14.21 -7.41 2.92
N ALA A 163 -14.80 -8.52 2.51
CA ALA A 163 -14.08 -9.76 2.25
C ALA A 163 -13.96 -9.94 0.73
N VAL A 164 -12.76 -10.20 0.24
CA VAL A 164 -12.48 -10.35 -1.19
C VAL A 164 -11.91 -11.73 -1.43
N ILE A 165 -12.48 -12.46 -2.38
CA ILE A 165 -11.96 -13.76 -2.82
C ILE A 165 -11.74 -13.73 -4.33
N SER A 166 -10.69 -14.37 -4.81
CA SER A 166 -10.43 -14.48 -6.25
C SER A 166 -9.96 -15.88 -6.62
N GLY A 167 -10.61 -16.46 -7.63
CA GLY A 167 -10.32 -17.80 -8.13
C GLY A 167 -11.24 -18.17 -9.30
N LYS A 168 -10.96 -19.31 -9.94
CA LYS A 168 -11.92 -19.92 -10.87
C LYS A 168 -12.92 -20.73 -10.05
N ILE A 169 -14.06 -20.15 -9.71
CA ILE A 169 -15.11 -20.75 -8.86
C ILE A 169 -16.32 -21.10 -9.73
N SER A 170 -16.84 -22.32 -9.62
CA SER A 170 -17.93 -22.85 -10.47
C SER A 170 -19.34 -22.25 -10.24
N GLY A 171 -19.53 -21.39 -9.23
CA GLY A 171 -20.83 -20.83 -8.88
C GLY A 171 -21.27 -19.63 -9.71
N ASN A 172 -22.58 -19.49 -9.90
CA ASN A 172 -23.21 -18.33 -10.54
C ASN A 172 -23.58 -17.29 -9.48
N PHE A 173 -22.82 -16.20 -9.44
CA PHE A 173 -23.11 -15.06 -8.57
C PHE A 173 -23.30 -13.80 -9.40
N THR A 174 -24.13 -12.91 -8.88
CA THR A 174 -24.35 -11.58 -9.44
C THR A 174 -24.16 -10.52 -8.36
N GLU A 175 -23.77 -9.33 -8.79
CA GLU A 175 -23.80 -8.16 -7.90
C GLU A 175 -25.22 -7.98 -7.37
N GLY A 176 -25.32 -7.64 -6.08
CA GLY A 176 -26.61 -7.52 -5.42
C GLY A 176 -26.96 -8.68 -4.49
N MET A 177 -26.43 -9.87 -4.74
CA MET A 177 -26.76 -11.06 -3.95
C MET A 177 -26.32 -10.94 -2.50
N GLN A 178 -27.19 -11.36 -1.58
CA GLN A 178 -26.89 -11.47 -0.16
C GLN A 178 -26.34 -12.87 0.14
N LEU A 179 -25.24 -12.94 0.89
CA LEU A 179 -24.60 -14.18 1.32
C LEU A 179 -24.60 -14.27 2.85
N ASN A 180 -24.75 -15.50 3.34
CA ASN A 180 -24.48 -15.85 4.73
C ASN A 180 -23.02 -16.29 4.89
N LYS A 181 -22.40 -16.01 6.03
CA LYS A 181 -21.07 -16.53 6.36
C LYS A 181 -21.11 -18.06 6.39
N GLY A 182 -20.15 -18.72 5.76
CA GLY A 182 -20.10 -20.18 5.67
C GLY A 182 -21.04 -20.80 4.63
N GLN A 183 -21.79 -20.00 3.88
CA GLN A 183 -22.58 -20.49 2.74
C GLN A 183 -21.64 -21.03 1.65
N LYS A 184 -21.89 -22.26 1.15
CA LYS A 184 -21.13 -22.79 0.00
C LYS A 184 -21.40 -21.93 -1.23
N ILE A 185 -20.33 -21.47 -1.87
CA ILE A 185 -20.36 -20.63 -3.08
C ILE A 185 -19.79 -21.35 -4.31
N GLY A 186 -19.40 -22.61 -4.19
CA GLY A 186 -19.04 -23.44 -5.33
C GLY A 186 -17.72 -24.15 -5.12
N GLU A 187 -17.07 -24.51 -6.21
CA GLU A 187 -15.83 -25.29 -6.20
C GLU A 187 -14.74 -24.60 -6.99
N LEU A 188 -13.53 -24.63 -6.44
CA LEU A 188 -12.34 -24.02 -7.00
C LEU A 188 -11.70 -24.93 -8.05
N SER A 189 -11.62 -24.46 -9.29
CA SER A 189 -10.89 -25.14 -10.37
C SER A 189 -9.49 -24.59 -10.62
N SER A 190 -9.14 -23.43 -10.05
CA SER A 190 -7.76 -22.93 -10.05
C SER A 190 -6.89 -23.63 -8.99
N ASP A 191 -5.57 -23.52 -9.16
CA ASP A 191 -4.58 -24.11 -8.24
C ASP A 191 -4.64 -23.51 -6.85
N ASN A 192 -4.91 -22.20 -6.76
CA ASN A 192 -4.99 -21.46 -5.52
C ASN A 192 -6.21 -20.54 -5.50
N LEU A 193 -6.61 -20.13 -4.29
CA LEU A 193 -7.60 -19.09 -4.03
C LEU A 193 -6.90 -17.91 -3.34
N ASN A 194 -7.11 -16.70 -3.84
CA ASN A 194 -6.72 -15.50 -3.12
C ASN A 194 -7.83 -15.08 -2.13
N PHE A 195 -7.45 -14.68 -0.92
CA PHE A 195 -8.36 -14.17 0.09
C PHE A 195 -7.81 -12.90 0.73
N GLU A 196 -8.62 -11.85 0.79
CA GLU A 196 -8.30 -10.56 1.41
C GLU A 196 -9.39 -10.12 2.36
N VAL A 197 -8.98 -9.35 3.37
CA VAL A 197 -9.89 -8.65 4.27
C VAL A 197 -9.53 -7.18 4.23
N ARG A 198 -10.51 -6.32 4.01
CA ARG A 198 -10.31 -4.88 3.89
C ARG A 198 -11.25 -4.12 4.81
N ASP A 199 -10.83 -3.00 5.38
CA ASP A 199 -11.75 -2.13 6.13
C ASP A 199 -12.73 -1.40 5.20
N PHE A 200 -13.70 -0.67 5.76
CA PHE A 200 -14.66 0.14 5.00
C PHE A 200 -14.04 1.20 4.07
N ARG A 201 -12.75 1.52 4.23
CA ARG A 201 -12.00 2.45 3.37
C ARG A 201 -11.22 1.72 2.28
N GLY A 202 -11.22 0.39 2.28
CA GLY A 202 -10.51 -0.45 1.32
C GLY A 202 -9.08 -0.81 1.73
N ASN A 203 -8.62 -0.43 2.92
CA ASN A 203 -7.27 -0.78 3.39
C ASN A 203 -7.19 -2.27 3.68
N PRO A 204 -6.16 -2.99 3.20
CA PRO A 204 -6.05 -4.42 3.38
C PRO A 204 -5.41 -4.78 4.73
N TYR A 205 -5.91 -5.84 5.36
CA TYR A 205 -5.46 -6.38 6.65
C TYR A 205 -5.07 -7.86 6.49
N ASP A 206 -4.11 -8.32 7.28
CA ASP A 206 -3.67 -9.72 7.32
C ASP A 206 -4.84 -10.67 7.63
N PRO A 207 -5.34 -11.44 6.65
CA PRO A 207 -6.48 -12.31 6.85
C PRO A 207 -6.25 -13.37 7.93
N ILE A 208 -5.02 -13.86 8.10
CA ILE A 208 -4.70 -14.86 9.14
C ILE A 208 -4.86 -14.25 10.53
N ALA A 209 -4.38 -13.02 10.72
CA ALA A 209 -4.49 -12.32 11.99
C ALA A 209 -5.95 -12.01 12.33
N VAL A 210 -6.74 -11.58 11.34
CA VAL A 210 -8.16 -11.26 11.52
C VAL A 210 -8.97 -12.53 11.83
N VAL A 211 -8.86 -13.59 11.02
CA VAL A 211 -9.62 -14.84 11.21
C VAL A 211 -9.30 -15.49 12.56
N SER A 212 -8.02 -15.53 12.94
CA SER A 212 -7.63 -16.13 14.23
C SER A 212 -8.01 -15.27 15.45
N LYS A 213 -8.47 -14.03 15.24
CA LYS A 213 -8.66 -13.00 16.27
C LYS A 213 -7.45 -12.83 17.20
N LYS A 214 -6.27 -13.33 16.79
CA LYS A 214 -5.04 -13.21 17.56
C LYS A 214 -4.48 -11.82 17.32
N LYS A 215 -4.21 -11.09 18.41
CA LYS A 215 -3.29 -9.94 18.34
C LYS A 215 -1.95 -10.46 17.87
N ARG A 216 -1.65 -10.30 16.59
CA ARG A 216 -0.32 -10.63 16.09
C ARG A 216 0.63 -9.63 16.72
N ILE A 217 1.42 -10.09 17.71
CA ILE A 217 2.69 -9.46 18.01
C ILE A 217 3.51 -9.68 16.74
N VAL A 218 3.53 -8.71 15.84
CA VAL A 218 4.43 -8.77 14.69
C VAL A 218 5.83 -8.79 15.28
N ARG A 219 6.49 -9.95 15.31
CA ARG A 219 7.93 -10.03 15.56
C ARG A 219 8.61 -9.46 14.33
N ASN A 220 8.66 -8.13 14.28
CA ASN A 220 8.96 -7.32 13.11
C ASN A 220 10.44 -6.94 13.04
N VAL A 221 11.34 -7.88 13.36
CA VAL A 221 12.77 -7.57 13.44
C VAL A 221 13.34 -7.25 12.05
N ASN A 222 12.66 -7.60 10.94
CA ASN A 222 13.17 -7.33 9.59
C ASN A 222 12.52 -6.10 8.89
N ILE A 223 11.20 -5.91 8.96
CA ILE A 223 10.51 -4.82 8.22
C ILE A 223 10.90 -3.44 8.75
N PHE A 224 10.94 -3.26 10.07
CA PHE A 224 11.33 -1.97 10.64
C PHE A 224 12.79 -1.62 10.28
N GLN A 225 13.70 -2.60 10.34
CA GLN A 225 15.10 -2.38 9.94
C GLN A 225 15.24 -2.04 8.46
N ALA A 226 14.46 -2.68 7.58
CA ALA A 226 14.45 -2.36 6.17
C ALA A 226 13.86 -0.97 5.88
N PHE A 227 12.77 -0.60 6.58
CA PHE A 227 12.19 0.74 6.53
C PHE A 227 13.17 1.81 7.04
N GLU A 228 13.82 1.55 8.18
CA GLU A 228 14.86 2.40 8.74
C GLU A 228 15.99 2.61 7.73
N LYS A 229 16.51 1.52 7.13
CA LYS A 229 17.53 1.61 6.08
C LYS A 229 17.07 2.45 4.89
N LEU A 230 15.84 2.27 4.43
CA LEU A 230 15.25 3.06 3.34
C LEU A 230 15.19 4.56 3.70
N LEU A 231 14.72 4.92 4.90
CA LEU A 231 14.61 6.31 5.31
C LEU A 231 15.97 6.96 5.55
N LEU A 232 16.90 6.24 6.18
CA LEU A 232 18.28 6.70 6.35
C LEU A 232 18.97 6.90 5.00
N LYS A 233 18.76 5.99 4.04
CA LYS A 233 19.28 6.11 2.65
C LYS A 233 18.86 7.42 1.99
N HIS A 234 17.65 7.93 2.28
CA HIS A 234 17.15 9.19 1.73
C HIS A 234 17.34 10.41 2.62
N GLY A 235 18.01 10.27 3.76
CA GLY A 235 18.41 11.40 4.62
C GLY A 235 17.37 11.84 5.64
N PHE A 236 16.45 10.96 6.03
CA PHE A 236 15.63 11.20 7.22
C PHE A 236 16.49 11.20 8.48
N HIS A 237 16.20 12.11 9.40
CA HIS A 237 16.82 12.10 10.72
C HIS A 237 16.28 10.90 11.52
N PRO A 238 17.11 10.12 12.24
CA PRO A 238 16.69 8.92 12.98
C PRO A 238 15.46 9.13 13.87
N LYS A 239 15.37 10.30 14.53
CA LYS A 239 14.22 10.71 15.36
C LYS A 239 12.85 10.62 14.67
N PHE A 240 12.80 10.78 13.34
CA PHE A 240 11.55 10.73 12.60
C PHE A 240 11.21 9.31 12.12
N ILE A 241 12.14 8.35 12.16
CA ILE A 241 11.93 7.04 11.54
C ILE A 241 10.76 6.26 12.18
N PRO A 242 10.65 6.16 13.52
CA PRO A 242 9.51 5.50 14.15
C PRO A 242 8.17 6.19 13.82
N ILE A 243 8.16 7.52 13.80
CA ILE A 243 6.98 8.33 13.48
C ILE A 243 6.55 8.09 12.03
N MET A 244 7.50 8.16 11.09
CA MET A 244 7.23 7.94 9.66
C MET A 244 6.83 6.49 9.38
N PHE A 245 7.35 5.52 10.13
CA PHE A 245 6.90 4.13 10.07
C PHE A 245 5.43 4.00 10.48
N CYS A 246 5.04 4.65 11.57
CA CYS A 246 3.66 4.74 12.03
C CYS A 246 2.76 5.40 10.97
N ILE A 247 3.18 6.54 10.41
CA ILE A 247 2.47 7.24 9.33
C ILE A 247 2.30 6.32 8.12
N ALA A 248 3.37 5.75 7.58
CA ALA A 248 3.28 4.87 6.41
C ALA A 248 2.39 3.65 6.66
N ASN A 249 2.40 3.11 7.88
CA ASN A 249 1.47 2.04 8.25
C ASN A 249 0.00 2.52 8.24
N TRP A 250 -0.30 3.73 8.71
CA TRP A 250 -1.66 4.26 8.69
C TRP A 250 -2.13 4.76 7.33
N GLU A 251 -1.22 5.32 6.55
CA GLU A 251 -1.49 5.85 5.22
C GLU A 251 -1.67 4.73 4.20
N SER A 252 -0.82 3.71 4.25
CA SER A 252 -0.78 2.70 3.19
C SER A 252 -0.71 1.25 3.70
N SER A 253 -0.73 1.01 5.01
CA SER A 253 -0.38 -0.32 5.57
C SER A 253 1.01 -0.78 5.10
N LEU A 254 1.93 0.19 4.94
CA LEU A 254 3.28 -0.01 4.39
C LEU A 254 3.29 -0.48 2.92
N ASN A 255 2.20 -0.30 2.16
CA ASN A 255 2.09 -0.67 0.76
C ASN A 255 2.63 0.47 -0.15
N PRO A 256 3.73 0.25 -0.90
CA PRO A 256 4.34 1.27 -1.77
C PRO A 256 3.51 1.50 -3.04
N SER A 257 2.55 0.62 -3.31
CA SER A 257 1.66 0.65 -4.47
C SER A 257 0.25 1.11 -4.09
N ALA A 258 0.03 1.57 -2.85
CA ALA A 258 -1.26 2.08 -2.42
C ALA A 258 -1.65 3.34 -3.21
N THR A 259 -2.90 3.42 -3.65
CA THR A 259 -3.43 4.58 -4.35
C THR A 259 -4.81 4.90 -3.85
N ASN A 260 -5.06 6.19 -3.59
CA ASN A 260 -6.36 6.71 -3.25
C ASN A 260 -6.76 7.84 -4.22
N TYR A 261 -7.99 7.80 -4.72
CA TYR A 261 -8.55 8.84 -5.59
C TYR A 261 -9.38 9.81 -4.76
N ASN A 262 -8.97 11.07 -4.74
CA ASN A 262 -9.66 12.12 -4.00
C ASN A 262 -10.79 12.75 -4.83
N ARG A 263 -11.80 13.28 -4.13
CA ARG A 263 -12.97 13.96 -4.75
C ARG A 263 -12.58 15.11 -5.70
N ASN A 264 -11.47 15.77 -5.41
CA ASN A 264 -10.89 16.84 -6.23
C ASN A 264 -10.05 16.33 -7.42
N LYS A 265 -10.17 15.05 -7.80
CA LYS A 265 -9.43 14.39 -8.88
C LYS A 265 -7.91 14.31 -8.66
N THR A 266 -7.43 14.53 -7.44
CA THR A 266 -6.02 14.26 -7.08
C THR A 266 -5.85 12.80 -6.63
N LEU A 267 -4.61 12.34 -6.61
CA LEU A 267 -4.24 10.99 -6.21
C LEU A 267 -3.32 11.04 -5.00
N ASP A 268 -3.56 10.24 -3.97
CA ASP A 268 -2.56 9.96 -2.94
C ASP A 268 -1.87 8.65 -3.28
N ILE A 269 -0.54 8.67 -3.37
CA ILE A 269 0.22 7.59 -4.01
C ILE A 269 1.31 7.05 -3.09
N GLY A 270 1.42 5.74 -3.06
CA GLY A 270 2.49 4.94 -2.50
C GLY A 270 2.60 4.96 -0.99
N LEU A 271 3.81 4.64 -0.50
CA LEU A 271 4.09 4.32 0.91
C LEU A 271 3.60 5.40 1.89
N PHE A 272 3.79 6.67 1.53
CA PHE A 272 3.41 7.82 2.35
C PHE A 272 2.15 8.54 1.85
N GLN A 273 1.38 7.93 0.94
CA GLN A 273 0.19 8.51 0.33
C GLN A 273 0.44 9.96 -0.11
N ILE A 274 1.49 10.15 -0.90
CA ILE A 274 1.89 11.46 -1.40
C ILE A 274 0.86 11.95 -2.41
N ASN A 275 0.21 13.07 -2.09
CA ASN A 275 -0.75 13.67 -2.99
C ASN A 275 -0.09 14.14 -4.31
N SER A 276 -0.77 13.93 -5.42
CA SER A 276 -0.28 14.21 -6.77
C SER A 276 0.00 15.70 -7.03
N ILE A 277 -0.46 16.62 -6.20
CA ILE A 277 -0.05 18.04 -6.25
C ILE A 277 1.46 18.24 -5.99
N TRP A 278 2.10 17.31 -5.28
CA TRP A 278 3.52 17.41 -4.92
C TRP A 278 4.48 17.07 -6.06
N GLN A 279 3.99 16.55 -7.18
CA GLN A 279 4.80 16.13 -8.33
C GLN A 279 5.87 17.15 -8.74
N LYS A 280 5.46 18.42 -8.91
CA LYS A 280 6.39 19.51 -9.32
C LYS A 280 7.47 19.74 -8.28
N LYS A 281 7.09 19.81 -6.99
CA LYS A 281 8.01 20.11 -5.89
C LYS A 281 8.96 18.94 -5.59
N CYS A 282 8.48 17.71 -5.78
CA CYS A 282 9.27 16.50 -5.62
C CYS A 282 10.06 16.10 -6.87
N ARG A 283 9.87 16.80 -8.00
CA ARG A 283 10.48 16.48 -9.30
C ARG A 283 10.28 15.02 -9.69
N ALA A 284 9.06 14.51 -9.46
CA ALA A 284 8.67 13.13 -9.72
C ALA A 284 7.32 13.12 -10.46
N SER A 285 7.20 12.28 -11.48
CA SER A 285 5.91 12.02 -12.14
C SER A 285 5.01 11.14 -11.25
N ILE A 286 3.71 11.09 -11.57
CA ILE A 286 2.73 10.19 -10.92
C ILE A 286 3.26 8.76 -10.87
N ASN A 287 3.71 8.23 -12.00
CA ASN A 287 4.20 6.85 -12.08
C ASN A 287 5.46 6.62 -11.23
N GLN A 288 6.31 7.63 -11.12
CA GLN A 288 7.48 7.56 -10.24
C GLN A 288 7.11 7.55 -8.75
N LEU A 289 5.93 8.06 -8.35
CA LEU A 289 5.53 8.02 -6.94
C LEU A 289 5.15 6.61 -6.46
N TYR A 290 4.97 5.63 -7.36
CA TYR A 290 4.86 4.22 -7.02
C TYR A 290 6.21 3.54 -6.73
N ASP A 291 7.32 4.17 -7.14
CA ASP A 291 8.65 3.73 -6.75
C ASP A 291 8.92 4.12 -5.30
N ILE A 292 9.27 3.13 -4.47
CA ILE A 292 9.41 3.33 -3.02
C ILE A 292 10.52 4.34 -2.69
N ASP A 293 11.59 4.39 -3.47
CA ASP A 293 12.68 5.35 -3.28
C ASP A 293 12.23 6.77 -3.63
N ALA A 294 11.55 6.98 -4.75
CA ALA A 294 11.00 8.29 -5.14
C ALA A 294 9.90 8.78 -4.19
N ASN A 295 9.00 7.89 -3.76
CA ASN A 295 7.97 8.19 -2.76
C ASN A 295 8.60 8.67 -1.45
N THR A 296 9.62 7.94 -0.97
CA THR A 296 10.33 8.27 0.28
C THR A 296 11.07 9.60 0.20
N ARG A 297 11.74 9.90 -0.92
CA ARG A 297 12.37 11.22 -1.14
C ARG A 297 11.33 12.35 -1.14
N CYS A 298 10.17 12.12 -1.74
CA CYS A 298 9.11 13.10 -1.75
C CYS A 298 8.52 13.31 -0.35
N ALA A 299 8.33 12.24 0.44
CA ALA A 299 7.92 12.34 1.84
C ALA A 299 8.88 13.18 2.68
N LEU A 300 10.21 13.05 2.48
CA LEU A 300 11.17 13.93 3.15
C LEU A 300 10.98 15.40 2.76
N THR A 301 10.65 15.66 1.50
CA THR A 301 10.39 17.01 0.99
C THR A 301 9.13 17.60 1.63
N VAL A 302 8.05 16.83 1.72
CA VAL A 302 6.81 17.21 2.42
C VAL A 302 7.10 17.51 3.88
N LEU A 303 7.80 16.61 4.58
CA LEU A 303 8.16 16.76 5.98
C LEU A 303 8.98 18.05 6.23
N LYS A 304 9.91 18.39 5.34
CA LYS A 304 10.71 19.62 5.46
C LYS A 304 9.89 20.90 5.24
N VAL A 305 8.83 20.83 4.44
CA VAL A 305 8.03 22.01 4.05
C VAL A 305 6.87 22.24 5.02
N GLN A 306 6.15 21.17 5.37
CA GLN A 306 4.90 21.23 6.13
C GLN A 306 5.00 20.56 7.50
N GLY A 307 6.11 19.91 7.82
CA GLY A 307 6.22 19.13 9.06
C GLY A 307 5.37 17.86 9.04
N LEU A 308 5.19 17.27 10.22
CA LEU A 308 4.40 16.04 10.39
C LEU A 308 2.90 16.26 10.19
N SER A 309 2.41 17.49 10.38
CA SER A 309 0.99 17.83 10.22
C SER A 309 0.49 17.75 8.78
N ALA A 310 1.39 17.57 7.81
CA ALA A 310 1.04 17.30 6.42
C ALA A 310 0.23 15.99 6.27
N TRP A 311 0.42 15.04 7.17
CA TRP A 311 -0.32 13.79 7.19
C TRP A 311 -1.48 13.89 8.18
N VAL A 312 -2.70 13.88 7.65
CA VAL A 312 -3.92 13.90 8.49
C VAL A 312 -3.95 12.70 9.43
N THR A 313 -3.43 11.55 9.00
CA THR A 313 -3.28 10.36 9.85
C THR A 313 -2.38 10.61 11.05
N TYR A 314 -1.27 11.34 10.88
CA TYR A 314 -0.41 11.74 12.00
C TYR A 314 -1.18 12.60 13.00
N ASN A 315 -1.94 13.59 12.54
CA ASN A 315 -2.73 14.45 13.44
C ASN A 315 -3.74 13.63 14.25
N LYS A 316 -4.33 12.59 13.64
CA LYS A 316 -5.29 11.70 14.29
C LYS A 316 -4.63 10.71 15.27
N TYR A 317 -3.41 10.26 14.99
CA TYR A 317 -2.73 9.20 15.74
C TYR A 317 -1.42 9.65 16.39
N ALA A 318 -1.26 10.96 16.63
CA ALA A 318 -0.01 11.54 17.13
C ALA A 318 0.43 10.92 18.46
N SER A 319 -0.51 10.66 19.37
CA SER A 319 -0.25 10.00 20.66
C SER A 319 0.27 8.56 20.50
N MET A 320 -0.09 7.87 19.41
CA MET A 320 0.40 6.53 19.09
C MET A 320 1.74 6.57 18.35
N CYS A 321 1.94 7.56 17.48
CA CYS A 321 3.16 7.65 16.67
C CYS A 321 4.35 8.29 17.40
N ASN A 322 4.10 9.09 18.45
CA ASN A 322 5.14 9.76 19.26
C ASN A 322 5.56 8.95 20.49
N GLY A 323 4.91 7.82 20.76
CA GLY A 323 5.12 6.97 21.94
C GLY A 323 6.25 5.96 21.82
#